data_AF-A0A4P6X1U6-F1
#
_entry.id   AF-A0A4P6X1U6-F1
#
_cell.length_a   1.000
_cell.length_b   1.000
_cell.length_c   1.000
_cell.angle_alpha   90.00
_cell.angle_beta   90.00
_cell.angle_gamma   90.00
#
_symmetry.space_group_name_H-M   'P 1'
#
loop_
_entity.id
_entity.type
_entity.pdbx_description
1 polymer ?
#
loop_
_entity_poly.entity_id
_entity_poly.type
_entity_poly.pdbx_seq_one_letter_code
_entity_poly.pdbx_strand_id
1 'polypeptide(L)'
;MRPQTRELFTESAYGALPQPDPRLAAAQAAQPTVEPPTFVETLGFPKGTPALPLALVLEDIRATAPGTRVNRLLAPGTLSRLFSQEAAAASYALAILSIVESPDFESTLARLRAC
;
A
#
# COMPACT_ATOMS: atom_id res chain seq x y z
N MET A 1 -58.22 35.95 32.24
CA MET A 1 -58.99 35.20 31.21
C MET A 1 -58.61 35.71 29.83
N ARG A 2 -57.79 34.94 29.10
CA ARG A 2 -57.86 34.67 27.65
C ARG A 2 -56.68 33.76 27.29
N PRO A 3 -56.91 32.63 26.59
CA PRO A 3 -55.91 31.61 26.36
C PRO A 3 -55.14 31.83 25.04
N GLN A 4 -53.92 31.31 25.01
CA GLN A 4 -53.23 30.62 23.91
C GLN A 4 -53.46 31.10 22.47
N THR A 5 -52.39 31.64 21.88
CA THR A 5 -52.05 31.42 20.46
C THR A 5 -50.54 31.36 20.34
N ARG A 6 -49.99 30.16 20.54
CA ARG A 6 -48.57 29.85 20.29
C ARG A 6 -48.50 28.61 19.41
N GLU A 7 -49.05 28.72 18.21
CA GLU A 7 -48.92 27.73 17.15
C GLU A 7 -48.06 28.32 16.02
N LEU A 8 -46.74 28.23 16.13
CA LEU A 8 -45.83 28.43 14.98
C LEU A 8 -44.52 27.62 15.15
N PHE A 9 -44.61 26.43 15.74
CA PHE A 9 -43.54 25.43 15.62
C PHE A 9 -44.15 24.10 15.23
N THR A 10 -44.67 24.05 14.00
CA THR A 10 -44.81 22.78 13.29
C THR A 10 -43.40 22.37 12.90
N GLU A 11 -42.81 21.53 13.74
CA GLU A 11 -41.56 20.83 13.47
C GLU A 11 -41.79 19.98 12.22
N SER A 12 -41.39 20.52 11.06
CA SER A 12 -41.33 19.77 9.82
C SER A 12 -40.40 18.59 10.04
N ALA A 13 -40.96 17.39 10.11
CA ALA A 13 -40.23 16.13 10.05
C ALA A 13 -39.53 16.00 8.69
N TYR A 14 -38.38 16.67 8.55
CA TYR A 14 -37.45 16.44 7.46
C TYR A 14 -36.68 15.16 7.77
N GLY A 15 -36.95 14.12 6.99
CA GLY A 15 -36.10 12.94 6.89
C GLY A 15 -36.52 11.77 7.76
N ALA A 16 -37.68 11.17 7.46
CA ALA A 16 -37.77 9.72 7.60
C ALA A 16 -36.71 9.11 6.66
N LEU A 17 -35.53 8.82 7.20
CA LEU A 17 -34.53 8.01 6.50
C LEU A 17 -35.22 6.69 6.12
N PRO A 18 -35.20 6.27 4.84
CA PRO A 18 -35.71 4.95 4.49
C PRO A 18 -34.90 3.92 5.29
N GLN A 19 -35.59 3.08 6.07
CA GLN A 19 -34.96 1.97 6.76
C GLN A 19 -34.18 1.15 5.73
N PRO A 20 -32.86 0.96 5.91
CA PRO A 20 -32.08 0.22 4.96
C PRO A 20 -32.61 -1.23 4.91
N ASP A 21 -33.00 -1.62 3.71
CA ASP A 21 -33.45 -2.97 3.38
C ASP A 21 -32.40 -3.99 3.89
N PRO A 22 -32.74 -4.99 4.71
CA PRO A 22 -31.77 -5.96 5.24
C PRO A 22 -31.11 -6.79 4.13
N ARG A 23 -31.64 -6.76 2.90
CA ARG A 23 -30.98 -7.33 1.71
C ARG A 23 -29.79 -6.51 1.20
N LEU A 24 -29.74 -5.19 1.45
CA LEU A 24 -28.57 -4.36 1.15
C LEU A 24 -27.42 -4.62 2.13
N ALA A 25 -27.72 -4.99 3.39
CA ALA A 25 -26.70 -5.39 4.36
C ALA A 25 -25.98 -6.68 3.94
N ALA A 26 -26.69 -7.63 3.32
CA ALA A 26 -26.09 -8.85 2.77
C ALA A 26 -25.27 -8.60 1.50
N ALA A 27 -25.58 -7.56 0.72
CA ALA A 27 -24.80 -7.17 -0.46
C ALA A 27 -23.52 -6.37 -0.09
N GLN A 28 -23.49 -5.71 1.07
CA GLN A 28 -22.28 -5.08 1.61
C GLN A 28 -21.30 -6.07 2.26
N ALA A 29 -21.75 -7.29 2.59
CA ALA A 29 -20.89 -8.34 3.12
C ALA A 29 -19.92 -8.93 2.09
N ALA A 30 -19.97 -8.47 0.84
CA ALA A 30 -18.99 -8.77 -0.20
C ALA A 30 -18.19 -7.51 -0.61
N GLN A 31 -17.96 -6.57 0.31
CA GLN A 31 -16.79 -5.71 0.18
C GLN A 31 -15.58 -6.65 0.07
N PRO A 32 -14.80 -6.61 -1.03
CA PRO A 32 -13.51 -7.27 -1.01
C PRO A 32 -12.81 -6.72 0.22
N THR A 33 -12.54 -7.58 1.20
CA THR A 33 -11.70 -7.22 2.33
C THR A 33 -10.38 -6.84 1.69
N VAL A 34 -10.16 -5.53 1.48
CA VAL A 34 -8.94 -5.02 0.90
C VAL A 34 -7.89 -5.31 1.96
N GLU A 35 -7.21 -6.44 1.81
CA GLU A 35 -6.07 -6.78 2.64
C GLU A 35 -5.16 -5.55 2.71
N PRO A 36 -4.71 -5.16 3.91
CA PRO A 36 -3.79 -4.04 4.02
C PRO A 36 -2.56 -4.34 3.16
N PRO A 37 -2.04 -3.35 2.41
CA PRO A 37 -0.86 -3.57 1.57
C PRO A 37 0.30 -4.03 2.45
N THR A 38 1.02 -5.05 1.99
CA THR A 38 2.23 -5.51 2.69
C THR A 38 3.28 -4.42 2.71
N PHE A 39 4.22 -4.47 3.67
CA PHE A 39 5.29 -3.47 3.75
C PHE A 39 6.06 -3.35 2.42
N VAL A 40 6.29 -4.47 1.74
CA VAL A 40 6.94 -4.50 0.41
C VAL A 40 6.13 -3.73 -0.63
N GLU A 41 4.80 -3.86 -0.63
CA GLU A 41 3.92 -3.08 -1.52
C GLU A 41 3.96 -1.58 -1.20
N THR A 42 4.10 -1.20 0.08
CA THR A 42 4.24 0.22 0.46
C THR A 42 5.55 0.85 -0.03
N LEU A 43 6.55 0.04 -0.35
CA LEU A 43 7.81 0.48 -0.97
C LEU A 43 7.72 0.62 -2.50
N GLY A 44 6.55 0.36 -3.10
CA GLY A 44 6.31 0.47 -4.54
C GLY A 44 6.62 -0.80 -5.34
N PHE A 45 6.85 -1.93 -4.67
CA PHE A 45 7.01 -3.23 -5.33
C PHE A 45 5.67 -3.93 -5.56
N PRO A 46 5.56 -4.81 -6.58
CA PRO A 46 4.32 -5.49 -6.88
C PRO A 46 3.88 -6.43 -5.75
N LYS A 47 2.57 -6.66 -5.65
CA LYS A 47 1.99 -7.62 -4.70
C LYS A 47 2.62 -9.01 -4.87
N GLY A 48 2.96 -9.65 -3.75
CA GLY A 48 3.59 -10.96 -3.74
C GLY A 48 5.10 -10.96 -3.94
N THR A 49 5.73 -9.77 -4.02
CA THR A 49 7.20 -9.68 -3.97
C THR A 49 7.71 -10.23 -2.64
N PRO A 50 8.62 -11.19 -2.65
CA PRO A 50 9.09 -11.81 -1.42
C PRO A 50 10.05 -10.85 -0.67
N ALA A 51 9.75 -10.57 0.60
CA ALA A 51 10.49 -9.60 1.42
C ALA A 51 11.96 -10.02 1.65
N LEU A 52 12.20 -11.29 1.95
CA LEU A 52 13.55 -11.80 2.25
C LEU A 52 14.50 -11.72 1.04
N PRO A 53 14.12 -12.20 -0.17
CA PRO A 53 14.92 -12.01 -1.37
C PRO A 53 15.13 -10.53 -1.72
N LEU A 54 14.14 -9.67 -1.51
CA LEU A 54 14.29 -8.23 -1.72
C LEU A 54 15.35 -7.65 -0.77
N ALA A 55 15.32 -8.02 0.51
CA ALA A 55 16.33 -7.62 1.49
C ALA A 55 17.75 -8.04 1.05
N LEU A 56 17.92 -9.27 0.55
CA LEU A 56 19.21 -9.75 0.05
C LEU A 56 19.72 -8.94 -1.15
N VAL A 57 18.82 -8.56 -2.06
CA VAL A 57 19.18 -7.68 -3.20
C VAL A 57 19.56 -6.29 -2.70
N LEU A 58 18.81 -5.71 -1.77
CA LEU A 58 19.14 -4.42 -1.17
C LEU A 58 20.55 -4.43 -0.52
N GLU A 59 20.92 -5.50 0.16
CA GLU A 59 22.27 -5.67 0.74
C GLU A 59 23.37 -5.81 -0.31
N ASP A 60 23.17 -6.65 -1.34
CA ASP A 60 24.13 -6.83 -2.43
C ASP A 60 24.41 -5.49 -3.15
N ILE A 61 23.35 -4.72 -3.41
CA ILE A 61 23.49 -3.41 -4.05
C ILE A 61 24.13 -2.39 -3.11
N ARG A 62 23.83 -2.41 -1.81
CA ARG A 62 24.46 -1.52 -0.84
C ARG A 62 25.96 -1.77 -0.73
N ALA A 63 26.37 -3.04 -0.71
CA ALA A 63 27.77 -3.47 -0.67
C ALA A 63 28.52 -3.19 -1.99
N THR A 64 27.80 -3.04 -3.09
CA THR A 64 28.38 -2.67 -4.39
C THR A 64 28.81 -1.20 -4.41
N ALA A 65 29.95 -0.91 -5.04
CA ALA A 65 30.47 0.44 -5.18
C ALA A 65 29.45 1.37 -5.87
N PRO A 66 29.22 2.61 -5.39
CA PRO A 66 28.14 3.48 -5.86
C PRO A 66 28.07 3.64 -7.38
N GLY A 67 29.23 3.86 -8.03
CA GLY A 67 29.32 4.04 -9.49
C GLY A 67 28.97 2.80 -10.32
N THR A 68 28.78 1.64 -9.70
CA THR A 68 28.50 0.35 -10.38
C THR A 68 27.16 -0.28 -9.98
N ARG A 69 26.41 0.32 -9.05
CA ARG A 69 25.14 -0.22 -8.54
C ARG A 69 24.08 -0.40 -9.62
N VAL A 70 23.97 0.57 -10.53
CA VAL A 70 23.04 0.50 -11.67
C VAL A 70 23.41 -0.68 -12.58
N ASN A 71 24.69 -0.84 -12.91
CA ASN A 71 25.15 -1.97 -13.74
C ASN A 71 24.90 -3.32 -13.04
N ARG A 72 25.02 -3.37 -11.71
CA ARG A 72 24.74 -4.57 -10.92
C ARG A 72 23.24 -4.92 -10.90
N LEU A 73 22.37 -3.92 -10.81
CA LEU A 73 20.91 -4.10 -10.88
C LEU A 73 20.43 -4.54 -12.25
N LEU A 74 21.02 -3.96 -13.31
CA LEU A 74 20.71 -4.32 -14.70
C LEU A 74 21.41 -5.61 -15.16
N ALA A 75 22.26 -6.20 -14.31
CA ALA A 75 22.88 -7.47 -14.62
C ALA A 75 21.80 -8.56 -14.76
N PRO A 76 21.92 -9.44 -15.77
CA PRO A 76 20.93 -10.47 -16.02
C PRO A 76 20.77 -11.38 -14.80
N GLY A 77 19.52 -11.59 -14.38
CA GLY A 77 19.19 -12.47 -13.26
C GLY A 77 19.18 -11.82 -11.87
N THR A 78 19.60 -10.56 -11.71
CA THR A 78 19.48 -9.86 -10.40
C THR A 78 18.02 -9.58 -10.08
N LEU A 79 17.32 -8.86 -10.96
CA LEU A 79 15.91 -8.49 -10.79
C LEU A 79 14.96 -9.63 -11.15
N SER A 80 15.35 -10.52 -12.07
CA SER A 80 14.54 -11.66 -12.48
C SER A 80 14.26 -12.66 -11.34
N ARG A 81 15.05 -12.62 -10.25
CA ARG A 81 14.80 -13.37 -9.01
C ARG A 81 13.66 -12.80 -8.18
N LEU A 82 13.36 -11.51 -8.35
CA LEU A 82 12.34 -10.79 -7.59
C LEU A 82 11.06 -10.58 -8.39
N PHE A 83 11.19 -10.33 -9.70
CA PHE A 83 10.10 -9.92 -10.56
C PHE A 83 10.09 -10.77 -11.83
N SER A 84 8.94 -11.38 -12.13
CA SER A 84 8.73 -12.13 -13.37
C SER A 84 8.44 -11.21 -14.57
N GLN A 85 8.10 -9.94 -14.35
CA GLN A 85 7.81 -8.98 -15.40
C GLN A 85 9.01 -8.05 -15.65
N GLU A 86 9.67 -8.21 -16.80
CA GLU A 86 10.82 -7.36 -17.19
C GLU A 86 10.42 -5.93 -17.57
N ALA A 87 9.15 -5.70 -17.96
CA ALA A 87 8.67 -4.41 -18.47
C ALA A 87 8.79 -3.26 -17.44
N ALA A 88 8.81 -3.57 -16.14
CA ALA A 88 8.97 -2.60 -15.06
C ALA A 88 10.34 -2.70 -14.35
N ALA A 89 11.30 -3.45 -14.91
CA ALA A 89 12.61 -3.67 -14.29
C ALA A 89 13.36 -2.35 -14.02
N ALA A 90 13.25 -1.37 -14.92
CA ALA A 90 13.86 -0.05 -14.72
C ALA A 90 13.25 0.70 -13.52
N SER A 91 11.91 0.64 -13.35
CA SER A 91 11.22 1.24 -12.21
C SER A 91 11.59 0.57 -10.89
N TYR A 92 11.68 -0.76 -10.86
CA TYR A 92 12.11 -1.50 -9.68
C TYR A 92 13.57 -1.28 -9.32
N ALA A 93 14.46 -1.18 -10.33
CA ALA A 93 15.85 -0.81 -10.12
C ALA A 93 15.95 0.58 -9.45
N LEU A 94 15.15 1.54 -9.91
CA LEU A 94 15.12 2.88 -9.36
C LEU A 94 14.60 2.89 -7.91
N ALA A 95 13.53 2.16 -7.62
CA ALA A 95 13.01 1.99 -6.26
C ALA A 95 14.07 1.37 -5.32
N ILE A 96 14.78 0.33 -5.77
CA ILE A 96 15.88 -0.28 -5.01
C ILE A 96 16.99 0.74 -4.73
N LEU A 97 17.44 1.50 -5.73
CA LEU A 97 18.46 2.53 -5.53
C LEU A 97 18.01 3.59 -4.55
N SER A 98 16.77 4.07 -4.66
CA SER A 98 16.20 5.05 -3.73
C SER A 98 16.20 4.54 -2.29
N ILE A 99 15.93 3.25 -2.06
CA ILE A 99 15.99 2.65 -0.72
C ILE A 99 17.45 2.54 -0.23
N VAL A 100 18.37 2.09 -1.09
CA VAL A 100 19.80 1.90 -0.76
C VAL A 100 20.53 3.22 -0.45
N GLU A 101 20.07 4.31 -1.04
CA GLU A 101 20.60 5.66 -0.84
C GLU A 101 19.86 6.43 0.25
N SER A 102 18.72 5.92 0.72
CA SER A 102 17.94 6.52 1.81
C SER A 102 18.68 6.43 3.15
N PRO A 103 18.59 7.47 4.01
CA PRO A 103 19.05 7.38 5.40
C PRO A 103 18.33 6.29 6.20
N ASP A 104 17.11 5.92 5.80
CA ASP A 104 16.29 4.89 6.45
C ASP A 104 16.58 3.47 5.94
N PHE A 105 17.70 3.25 5.26
CA PHE A 105 18.07 1.95 4.71
C PHE A 105 18.08 0.83 5.77
N GLU A 106 18.78 1.05 6.89
CA GLU A 106 18.93 0.04 7.94
C GLU A 106 17.57 -0.32 8.60
N SER A 107 16.70 0.67 8.81
CA SER A 107 15.37 0.43 9.38
C SER A 107 14.46 -0.29 8.40
N THR A 108 14.55 0.04 7.10
CA THR A 108 13.83 -0.64 6.02
C THR A 108 14.29 -2.09 5.88
N LEU A 109 15.61 -2.33 5.91
CA LEU A 109 16.19 -3.66 5.83
C LEU A 109 15.80 -4.54 7.03
N ALA A 110 15.85 -3.98 8.25
CA ALA A 110 15.41 -4.67 9.46
C ALA A 110 13.93 -5.05 9.39
N ARG A 111 13.08 -4.16 8.89
CA ARG A 111 11.65 -4.44 8.66
C ARG A 111 11.43 -5.54 7.62
N LEU A 112 12.14 -5.52 6.50
CA LEU A 112 12.02 -6.54 5.46
C LEU A 112 12.44 -7.94 5.95
N ARG A 113 13.40 -8.02 6.86
CA ARG A 113 13.83 -9.29 7.48
C ARG A 113 12.89 -9.82 8.56
N ALA A 114 12.06 -8.94 9.11
CA ALA A 114 11.08 -9.28 10.13
C ALA A 114 9.71 -9.67 9.55
N CYS A 115 9.51 -9.48 8.23
CA CYS A 115 8.34 -9.94 7.48
C CYS A 115 8.49 -11.40 7.05
#